data_AF-D8TU99-F1
#
_entry.id   AF-D8TU99-F1
#
_cell.length_a   1.000
_cell.length_b   1.000
_cell.length_c   1.000
_cell.angle_alpha   90.00
_cell.angle_beta   90.00
_cell.angle_gamma   90.00
#
_symmetry.space_group_name_H-M   'P 1'
#
loop_
_entity.id
_entity.type
_entity.pdbx_description
1 polymer ?
#
loop_
_entity_poly.entity_id
_entity_poly.type
_entity_poly.pdbx_seq_one_letter_code
_entity_poly.pdbx_strand_id
1 'polypeptide(L)'
;GLITYFPYFECIRIPASYSLAPVVTYKGSGQYCFTILAASCTRNQCCNRDLKKIEFNVYDSCVVSGASVSATVNGVPTKVGPSFDKPYNGPVGSALLRVTQLGLNMTSNGTEICLTLKPNRAGQGCTTLEQLCVPPNGMAPGSCLTAMFDTTLDCCTTSRTGTNVASPGTPPPSPSPPISSCDMCIDLTIDPARVFPPYQFDSFTCEIVQTSISYDVNEKAASMGLMLAQNFSVDASKCSSDKIIVCGKFASESDAAQLEEWTRIQAEQFWLYSFASACTPVMYGYSFRITTDKCMDVVKSRTCSLVQSDFPFCGCQRKRYSTPFYVSPSASSEQGRTNDTTLYCFTLGVLPNDFALLPGRCNSSSKVAKVEIWANEDRRGKLRGFRLSTPDGKTRWLSPSWGDKGSNTAKVSGLTWNRATANGAEICMELKNDITLQEFC
;
A
#
# COMPACT_ATOMS: atom_id res chain seq x y z
N GLY A 1 -0.44 23.02 10.66
CA GLY A 1 -1.45 21.98 10.46
C GLY A 1 -0.97 20.67 11.03
N LEU A 2 -1.87 19.70 11.17
CA LEU A 2 -1.60 18.38 11.74
C LEU A 2 -0.75 17.47 10.80
N ILE A 3 -0.64 17.83 9.51
CA ILE A 3 0.07 17.06 8.49
C ILE A 3 1.19 17.93 7.93
N THR A 4 2.44 17.62 8.25
CA THR A 4 3.58 18.47 7.91
C THR A 4 4.21 18.16 6.54
N TYR A 5 3.64 17.23 5.77
CA TYR A 5 4.22 16.71 4.54
C TYR A 5 3.13 16.50 3.47
N PHE A 6 3.50 16.71 2.21
CA PHE A 6 2.57 16.62 1.09
C PHE A 6 2.24 15.13 0.74
N PRO A 7 1.00 14.79 0.34
CA PRO A 7 -0.21 15.62 0.33
C PRO A 7 -0.63 16.04 1.74
N TYR A 8 -1.04 17.29 1.92
CA TYR A 8 -1.48 17.82 3.23
C TYR A 8 -2.91 17.38 3.58
N PHE A 9 -3.18 16.09 3.40
CA PHE A 9 -4.48 15.45 3.58
C PHE A 9 -4.29 14.02 4.13
N GLU A 10 -5.22 13.56 4.96
CA GLU A 10 -5.21 12.19 5.48
C GLU A 10 -5.88 11.27 4.45
N CYS A 11 -5.10 10.34 3.93
CA CYS A 11 -5.53 9.39 2.91
C CYS A 11 -4.54 8.22 2.89
N ILE A 12 -4.95 7.11 2.30
CA ILE A 12 -4.15 5.91 2.15
C ILE A 12 -3.11 6.15 1.05
N ARG A 13 -1.84 6.29 1.47
CA ARG A 13 -0.68 6.63 0.63
C ARG A 13 -0.01 5.40 0.03
N ILE A 14 -0.76 4.63 -0.75
CA ILE A 14 -0.25 3.44 -1.45
C ILE A 14 -0.28 3.67 -2.95
N PRO A 15 0.55 2.95 -3.74
CA PRO A 15 0.45 3.00 -5.20
C PRO A 15 -0.97 2.67 -5.64
N ALA A 16 -1.59 3.63 -6.33
CA ALA A 16 -2.90 3.49 -6.93
C ALA A 16 -2.75 3.25 -8.43
N SER A 17 -3.88 3.19 -9.13
CA SER A 17 -3.91 2.91 -10.57
C SER A 17 -3.42 4.04 -11.47
N TYR A 18 -3.01 5.19 -10.94
CA TYR A 18 -2.60 6.35 -11.73
C TYR A 18 -1.24 6.90 -11.31
N SER A 19 -0.48 7.38 -12.27
CA SER A 19 0.71 8.20 -12.04
C SER A 19 0.88 9.22 -13.16
N LEU A 20 1.81 10.17 -12.98
CA LEU A 20 2.27 11.01 -14.09
C LEU A 20 3.48 10.37 -14.77
N ALA A 21 3.56 10.53 -16.09
CA ALA A 21 4.80 10.30 -16.80
C ALA A 21 5.92 11.18 -16.22
N PRO A 22 7.17 10.68 -16.19
CA PRO A 22 8.28 11.37 -15.54
C PRO A 22 8.67 12.68 -16.24
N VAL A 23 8.27 12.86 -17.51
CA VAL A 23 8.64 14.02 -18.33
C VAL A 23 7.43 14.93 -18.57
N VAL A 24 7.60 16.21 -18.27
CA VAL A 24 6.66 17.28 -18.63
C VAL A 24 7.00 17.85 -20.00
N THR A 25 5.98 18.07 -20.82
CA THR A 25 6.13 18.70 -22.14
C THR A 25 5.80 20.19 -22.07
N TYR A 26 6.74 21.06 -22.44
CA TYR A 26 6.47 22.50 -22.61
C TYR A 26 5.96 22.79 -24.02
N LYS A 27 4.76 23.39 -24.15
CA LYS A 27 4.12 23.69 -25.45
C LYS A 27 4.23 25.16 -25.87
N GLY A 28 4.99 25.98 -25.14
CA GLY A 28 5.07 27.42 -25.37
C GLY A 28 3.97 28.19 -24.63
N SER A 29 4.10 29.52 -24.58
CA SER A 29 3.11 30.43 -23.97
C SER A 29 2.72 30.10 -22.53
N GLY A 30 3.68 29.61 -21.72
CA GLY A 30 3.44 29.23 -20.32
C GLY A 30 2.60 27.96 -20.14
N GLN A 31 2.47 27.13 -21.19
CA GLN A 31 1.73 25.88 -21.15
C GLN A 31 2.63 24.65 -20.93
N TYR A 32 2.32 23.87 -19.90
CA TYR A 32 3.04 22.68 -19.47
C TYR A 32 2.07 21.49 -19.40
N CYS A 33 2.40 20.40 -20.11
CA CYS A 33 1.54 19.23 -20.28
C CYS A 33 2.11 17.99 -19.60
N PHE A 34 1.26 17.33 -18.82
CA PHE A 34 1.53 16.15 -18.04
C PHE A 34 0.75 14.97 -18.60
N THR A 35 1.40 13.83 -18.81
CA THR A 35 0.73 12.62 -19.31
C THR A 35 0.33 11.72 -18.15
N ILE A 36 -0.93 11.32 -18.11
CA ILE A 36 -1.46 10.36 -17.14
C ILE A 36 -1.10 8.95 -17.60
N LEU A 37 -0.51 8.18 -16.70
CA LEU A 37 -0.30 6.75 -16.85
C LEU A 37 -1.34 6.05 -15.98
N ALA A 38 -2.18 5.20 -16.59
CA ALA A 38 -3.17 4.41 -15.88
C ALA A 38 -2.84 2.91 -16.03
N ALA A 39 -2.72 2.21 -14.91
CA ALA A 39 -2.41 0.79 -14.87
C ALA A 39 -3.34 0.05 -13.89
N SER A 40 -3.92 -1.06 -14.35
CA SER A 40 -4.72 -1.91 -13.49
C SER A 40 -3.85 -2.50 -12.39
N CYS A 41 -4.34 -2.53 -11.16
CA CYS A 41 -3.71 -3.25 -10.07
C CYS A 41 -4.74 -4.08 -9.30
N THR A 42 -4.30 -5.06 -8.52
CA THR A 42 -5.19 -6.03 -7.85
C THR A 42 -4.91 -6.20 -6.37
N ARG A 43 -3.93 -5.47 -5.83
CA ARG A 43 -3.30 -5.80 -4.55
C ARG A 43 -3.77 -4.95 -3.37
N ASN A 44 -4.54 -3.88 -3.59
CA ASN A 44 -5.01 -3.02 -2.52
C ASN A 44 -6.36 -2.34 -2.82
N GLN A 45 -6.96 -1.76 -1.78
CA GLN A 45 -8.26 -1.08 -1.85
C GLN A 45 -8.28 0.22 -2.70
N CYS A 46 -7.10 0.72 -3.08
CA CYS A 46 -6.91 1.88 -3.95
C CYS A 46 -6.69 1.52 -5.42
N CYS A 47 -6.73 0.22 -5.75
CA CYS A 47 -6.66 -0.25 -7.12
C CYS A 47 -7.96 -0.05 -7.90
N ASN A 48 -7.82 0.29 -9.18
CA ASN A 48 -8.89 0.49 -10.15
C ASN A 48 -9.95 1.52 -9.71
N ARG A 49 -9.59 2.39 -8.77
CA ARG A 49 -10.38 3.57 -8.43
C ARG A 49 -10.35 4.57 -9.58
N ASP A 50 -11.26 5.53 -9.56
CA ASP A 50 -11.25 6.64 -10.51
C ASP A 50 -10.24 7.72 -10.09
N LEU A 51 -9.97 8.68 -10.98
CA LEU A 51 -9.13 9.84 -10.68
C LEU A 51 -9.99 11.10 -10.68
N LYS A 52 -10.25 11.62 -9.48
CA LYS A 52 -11.13 12.76 -9.23
C LYS A 52 -10.41 14.09 -9.30
N LYS A 53 -9.25 14.18 -8.66
CA LYS A 53 -8.45 15.40 -8.57
C LYS A 53 -6.95 15.11 -8.55
N ILE A 54 -6.18 16.09 -8.99
CA ILE A 54 -4.72 16.13 -8.85
C ILE A 54 -4.37 17.41 -8.09
N GLU A 55 -3.51 17.28 -7.10
CA GLU A 55 -2.92 18.40 -6.38
C GLU A 55 -1.42 18.45 -6.69
N PHE A 56 -0.90 19.66 -6.90
CA PHE A 56 0.51 19.94 -7.08
C PHE A 56 1.02 20.64 -5.82
N ASN A 57 2.19 20.23 -5.34
CA ASN A 57 2.88 20.94 -4.28
C ASN A 57 3.55 22.20 -4.88
N VAL A 58 3.10 23.39 -4.49
CA VAL A 58 3.52 24.66 -5.10
C VAL A 58 3.97 25.67 -4.05
N TYR A 59 4.80 26.63 -4.45
CA TYR A 59 5.23 27.68 -3.53
C TYR A 59 4.07 28.63 -3.20
N ASP A 60 3.97 29.06 -1.93
CA ASP A 60 2.96 30.04 -1.49
C ASP A 60 3.15 31.42 -2.16
N SER A 61 4.35 31.71 -2.67
CA SER A 61 4.62 32.90 -3.47
C SER A 61 3.84 32.94 -4.79
N CYS A 62 3.30 31.81 -5.27
CA CYS A 62 2.45 31.75 -6.45
C CYS A 62 1.00 32.11 -6.18
N VAL A 63 0.59 32.18 -4.92
CA VAL A 63 -0.79 32.51 -4.51
C VAL A 63 -0.98 34.03 -4.55
N VAL A 64 -0.95 34.59 -5.77
CA VAL A 64 -1.03 36.03 -6.03
C VAL A 64 -2.42 36.41 -6.53
N SER A 65 -3.01 37.46 -5.94
CA SER A 65 -4.30 37.98 -6.40
C SER A 65 -4.26 38.39 -7.88
N GLY A 66 -5.22 37.88 -8.65
CA GLY A 66 -5.38 38.17 -10.08
C GLY A 66 -4.42 37.41 -11.00
N ALA A 67 -3.48 36.61 -10.49
CA ALA A 67 -2.76 35.64 -11.30
C ALA A 67 -3.70 34.48 -11.62
N SER A 68 -3.56 33.87 -12.80
CA SER A 68 -4.51 32.84 -13.25
C SER A 68 -3.80 31.62 -13.78
N VAL A 69 -4.41 30.47 -13.54
CA VAL A 69 -4.01 29.19 -14.08
C VAL A 69 -5.23 28.55 -14.71
N SER A 70 -5.08 28.04 -15.93
CA SER A 70 -6.14 27.28 -16.61
C SER A 70 -5.64 25.88 -16.91
N ALA A 71 -6.54 24.89 -16.91
CA ALA A 71 -6.22 23.52 -17.28
C ALA A 71 -7.04 23.05 -18.47
N THR A 72 -6.45 22.16 -19.28
CA THR A 72 -7.15 21.39 -20.31
C THR A 72 -6.87 19.91 -20.14
N VAL A 73 -7.84 19.07 -20.49
CA VAL A 73 -7.69 17.61 -20.64
C VAL A 73 -7.82 17.29 -22.13
N ASN A 74 -6.76 16.75 -22.74
CA ASN A 74 -6.66 16.49 -24.18
C ASN A 74 -7.05 17.72 -25.03
N GLY A 75 -6.58 18.90 -24.62
CA GLY A 75 -6.87 20.18 -25.28
C GLY A 75 -8.23 20.80 -24.98
N VAL A 76 -9.14 20.09 -24.29
CA VAL A 76 -10.45 20.61 -23.89
C VAL A 76 -10.36 21.26 -22.49
N PRO A 77 -10.81 22.51 -22.30
CA PRO A 77 -10.82 23.15 -20.97
C PRO A 77 -11.51 22.31 -19.90
N THR A 78 -10.95 22.27 -18.69
CA THR A 78 -11.58 21.58 -17.55
C THR A 78 -12.90 22.25 -17.18
N LYS A 79 -13.89 21.45 -16.74
CA LYS A 79 -15.20 21.96 -16.30
C LYS A 79 -15.08 22.95 -15.14
N VAL A 80 -14.11 22.71 -14.26
CA VAL A 80 -13.74 23.59 -13.16
C VAL A 80 -12.29 24.02 -13.36
N GLY A 81 -12.04 25.33 -13.31
CA GLY A 81 -10.70 25.88 -13.42
C GLY A 81 -9.83 25.44 -12.24
N PRO A 82 -8.50 25.31 -12.43
CA PRO A 82 -7.60 25.04 -11.31
C PRO A 82 -7.62 26.16 -10.26
N SER A 83 -7.39 25.80 -9.01
CA SER A 83 -7.37 26.74 -7.88
C SER A 83 -6.08 26.63 -7.07
N PHE A 84 -5.55 27.77 -6.66
CA PHE A 84 -4.54 27.82 -5.60
C PHE A 84 -5.24 27.83 -4.24
N ASP A 85 -4.81 26.95 -3.35
CA ASP A 85 -5.39 26.82 -2.01
C ASP A 85 -4.28 26.77 -0.95
N LYS A 86 -4.57 27.31 0.24
CA LYS A 86 -3.74 27.06 1.43
C LYS A 86 -4.30 25.84 2.15
N PRO A 87 -3.57 24.73 2.25
CA PRO A 87 -4.07 23.50 2.86
C PRO A 87 -4.35 23.69 4.36
N TYR A 88 -5.59 23.42 4.79
CA TYR A 88 -5.99 23.54 6.20
C TYR A 88 -5.12 22.72 7.15
N ASN A 89 -4.78 21.48 6.75
CA ASN A 89 -3.94 20.58 7.53
C ASN A 89 -2.44 20.75 7.29
N GLY A 90 -2.02 21.61 6.34
CA GLY A 90 -0.62 21.83 6.02
C GLY A 90 0.09 22.78 7.01
N PRO A 91 1.43 22.84 6.97
CA PRO A 91 2.18 23.86 7.68
C PRO A 91 1.88 25.26 7.14
N VAL A 92 2.13 26.29 7.97
CA VAL A 92 2.02 27.68 7.54
C VAL A 92 3.04 27.94 6.44
N GLY A 93 2.63 28.61 5.36
CA GLY A 93 3.47 28.86 4.19
C GLY A 93 3.43 27.75 3.14
N SER A 94 2.64 26.69 3.34
CA SER A 94 2.33 25.73 2.27
C SER A 94 1.23 26.26 1.36
N ALA A 95 1.32 25.90 0.08
CA ALA A 95 0.27 26.09 -0.90
C ALA A 95 0.15 24.85 -1.79
N LEU A 96 -1.03 24.67 -2.39
CA LEU A 96 -1.26 23.66 -3.41
C LEU A 96 -1.97 24.27 -4.61
N LEU A 97 -1.69 23.73 -5.78
CA LEU A 97 -2.50 23.96 -6.98
C LEU A 97 -3.36 22.72 -7.19
N ARG A 98 -4.68 22.90 -7.21
CA ARG A 98 -5.64 21.81 -7.32
C ARG A 98 -6.34 21.84 -8.67
N VAL A 99 -6.40 20.68 -9.32
CA VAL A 99 -7.20 20.43 -10.54
C VAL A 99 -8.25 19.39 -10.19
N THR A 100 -9.53 19.75 -10.26
CA THR A 100 -10.64 18.88 -9.82
C THR A 100 -11.55 18.47 -10.97
N GLN A 101 -12.47 17.55 -10.68
CA GLN A 101 -13.51 17.09 -11.60
C GLN A 101 -12.95 16.56 -12.92
N LEU A 102 -11.80 15.89 -12.85
CA LEU A 102 -11.14 15.32 -14.02
C LEU A 102 -11.98 14.20 -14.67
N GLY A 103 -12.70 13.42 -13.85
CA GLY A 103 -13.60 12.37 -14.34
C GLY A 103 -12.86 11.27 -15.13
N LEU A 104 -11.58 11.09 -14.83
CA LEU A 104 -10.72 10.12 -15.49
C LEU A 104 -10.88 8.75 -14.82
N ASN A 105 -10.70 7.70 -15.60
CA ASN A 105 -10.86 6.33 -15.15
C ASN A 105 -9.76 5.43 -15.77
N MET A 106 -9.86 4.12 -15.60
CA MET A 106 -8.85 3.18 -16.07
C MET A 106 -8.62 3.18 -17.59
N THR A 107 -9.56 3.68 -18.40
CA THR A 107 -9.39 3.83 -19.85
C THR A 107 -8.68 5.13 -20.23
N SER A 108 -8.32 5.97 -19.26
CA SER A 108 -7.71 7.29 -19.48
C SER A 108 -6.17 7.25 -19.57
N ASN A 109 -5.56 6.08 -19.74
CA ASN A 109 -4.13 5.96 -19.97
C ASN A 109 -3.68 6.80 -21.19
N GLY A 110 -2.62 7.59 -21.04
CA GLY A 110 -2.12 8.50 -22.07
C GLY A 110 -2.84 9.84 -22.14
N THR A 111 -3.82 10.11 -21.26
CA THR A 111 -4.50 11.42 -21.22
C THR A 111 -3.52 12.53 -20.90
N GLU A 112 -3.58 13.61 -21.66
CA GLU A 112 -2.74 14.80 -21.47
C GLU A 112 -3.49 15.86 -20.66
N ILE A 113 -2.90 16.29 -19.54
CA ILE A 113 -3.39 17.41 -18.74
C ILE A 113 -2.42 18.57 -18.91
N CYS A 114 -2.87 19.69 -19.46
CA CYS A 114 -2.02 20.87 -19.64
C CYS A 114 -2.43 21.99 -18.70
N LEU A 115 -1.47 22.54 -17.96
CA LEU A 115 -1.60 23.76 -17.18
C LEU A 115 -1.06 24.94 -17.98
N THR A 116 -1.81 26.04 -18.06
CA THR A 116 -1.35 27.30 -18.65
C THR A 116 -1.24 28.34 -17.56
N LEU A 117 -0.02 28.80 -17.29
CA LEU A 117 0.31 29.75 -16.23
C LEU A 117 0.29 31.18 -16.79
N LYS A 118 -0.41 32.09 -16.12
CA LYS A 118 -0.49 33.50 -16.51
C LYS A 118 -0.28 34.41 -15.30
N PRO A 119 0.61 35.42 -15.41
CA PRO A 119 0.77 36.40 -14.36
C PRO A 119 -0.48 37.30 -14.29
N ASN A 120 -0.59 38.06 -13.21
CA ASN A 120 -1.59 39.11 -13.07
C ASN A 120 -1.26 40.33 -13.95
N ARG A 121 -2.13 41.35 -13.94
CA ARG A 121 -1.93 42.59 -14.72
C ARG A 121 -0.66 43.37 -14.35
N ALA A 122 -0.11 43.15 -13.16
CA ALA A 122 1.14 43.76 -12.70
C ALA A 122 2.38 42.90 -12.99
N GLY A 123 2.23 41.79 -13.73
CA GLY A 123 3.34 40.87 -14.05
C GLY A 123 3.73 39.93 -12.90
N GLN A 124 2.93 39.85 -11.83
CA GLN A 124 3.20 39.03 -10.65
C GLN A 124 2.49 37.67 -10.74
N GLY A 125 3.09 36.64 -10.16
CA GLY A 125 2.62 35.26 -10.20
C GLY A 125 3.61 34.34 -10.91
N CYS A 126 3.42 33.03 -10.77
CA CYS A 126 4.33 32.04 -11.33
C CYS A 126 4.01 31.79 -12.81
N THR A 127 5.00 31.90 -13.68
CA THR A 127 4.86 31.70 -15.13
C THR A 127 5.62 30.48 -15.65
N THR A 128 6.44 29.86 -14.80
CA THR A 128 7.18 28.63 -15.12
C THR A 128 7.01 27.57 -14.04
N LEU A 129 7.35 26.31 -14.32
CA LEU A 129 7.31 25.25 -13.32
C LEU A 129 8.36 25.43 -12.23
N GLU A 130 9.50 26.04 -12.53
CA GLU A 130 10.57 26.35 -11.57
C GLU A 130 10.08 27.35 -10.51
N GLN A 131 9.25 28.30 -10.94
CA GLN A 131 8.60 29.25 -10.04
C GLN A 131 7.42 28.63 -9.32
N LEU A 132 6.67 27.75 -10.00
CA LEU A 132 5.44 27.15 -9.49
C LEU A 132 5.69 26.05 -8.47
N CYS A 133 6.40 25.01 -8.87
CA CYS A 133 6.48 23.74 -8.16
C CYS A 133 7.55 23.78 -7.08
N VAL A 134 7.21 23.28 -5.89
CA VAL A 134 8.21 22.93 -4.89
C VAL A 134 8.87 21.63 -5.39
N PRO A 135 10.16 21.65 -5.79
CA PRO A 135 10.79 20.47 -6.35
C PRO A 135 10.91 19.37 -5.28
N PRO A 136 10.60 18.11 -5.61
CA PRO A 136 10.94 16.98 -4.75
C PRO A 136 12.45 16.98 -4.47
N ASN A 137 12.85 16.62 -3.25
CA ASN A 137 14.27 16.66 -2.87
C ASN A 137 15.14 15.81 -3.80
N GLY A 138 16.24 16.40 -4.28
CA GLY A 138 17.16 15.78 -5.25
C GLY A 138 16.75 15.94 -6.73
N MET A 139 15.62 16.57 -7.03
CA MET A 139 15.22 16.90 -8.40
C MET A 139 15.52 18.37 -8.72
N ALA A 140 15.79 18.63 -10.00
CA ALA A 140 16.07 19.99 -10.47
C ALA A 140 14.85 20.91 -10.28
N PRO A 141 15.06 22.24 -10.11
CA PRO A 141 13.97 23.22 -10.20
C PRO A 141 13.11 22.98 -11.44
N GLY A 142 11.79 23.12 -11.31
CA GLY A 142 10.84 22.82 -12.38
C GLY A 142 10.30 21.39 -12.36
N SER A 143 10.84 20.55 -11.47
CA SER A 143 10.23 19.27 -11.11
C SER A 143 9.06 19.49 -10.16
N CYS A 144 7.97 18.76 -10.35
CA CYS A 144 6.76 18.88 -9.57
C CYS A 144 6.46 17.60 -8.81
N LEU A 145 6.12 17.75 -7.53
CA LEU A 145 5.47 16.71 -6.73
C LEU A 145 3.96 16.84 -6.86
N THR A 146 3.28 15.73 -7.16
CA THR A 146 1.83 15.70 -7.32
C THR A 146 1.20 14.60 -6.48
N ALA A 147 -0.05 14.79 -6.07
CA ALA A 147 -0.87 13.79 -5.41
C ALA A 147 -2.18 13.63 -6.18
N MET A 148 -2.58 12.39 -6.41
CA MET A 148 -3.75 12.00 -7.20
C MET A 148 -4.75 11.31 -6.30
N PHE A 149 -6.00 11.78 -6.31
CA PHE A 149 -7.04 11.32 -5.40
C PHE A 149 -8.22 10.73 -6.16
N ASP A 150 -8.80 9.70 -5.57
CA ASP A 150 -10.05 9.09 -6.04
C ASP A 150 -11.29 9.90 -5.60
N THR A 151 -12.48 9.49 -6.04
CA THR A 151 -13.71 10.22 -5.73
C THR A 151 -14.05 10.22 -4.24
N THR A 152 -13.72 9.16 -3.48
CA THR A 152 -14.01 9.12 -2.03
C THR A 152 -12.96 9.88 -1.21
N LEU A 153 -11.82 10.24 -1.82
CA LEU A 153 -10.66 10.86 -1.17
C LEU A 153 -9.94 9.94 -0.18
N ASP A 154 -10.31 8.66 -0.12
CA ASP A 154 -9.67 7.68 0.77
C ASP A 154 -8.29 7.30 0.25
N CYS A 155 -8.08 7.35 -1.06
CA CYS A 155 -6.85 6.93 -1.71
C CYS A 155 -6.10 8.11 -2.30
N CYS A 156 -4.80 8.19 -2.03
CA CYS A 156 -3.95 9.20 -2.61
C CYS A 156 -2.57 8.65 -2.99
N THR A 157 -2.23 8.71 -4.27
CA THR A 157 -0.90 8.30 -4.74
C THR A 157 -0.10 9.51 -5.20
N THR A 158 1.20 9.49 -4.99
CA THR A 158 2.08 10.60 -5.38
C THR A 158 2.84 10.30 -6.67
N SER A 159 3.15 11.35 -7.44
CA SER A 159 3.92 11.23 -8.67
C SER A 159 4.90 12.38 -8.80
N ARG A 160 6.07 12.09 -9.40
CA ARG A 160 7.13 13.06 -9.68
C ARG A 160 7.26 13.21 -11.18
N THR A 161 7.41 14.45 -11.63
CA THR A 161 7.54 14.77 -13.05
C THR A 161 8.39 16.01 -13.20
N GLY A 162 9.20 16.11 -14.26
CA GLY A 162 10.06 17.26 -14.48
C GLY A 162 10.35 17.48 -15.96
N THR A 163 10.99 18.61 -16.29
CA THR A 163 11.45 18.87 -17.65
C THR A 163 12.75 18.10 -17.92
N ASN A 164 12.93 17.58 -19.14
CA ASN A 164 14.16 16.91 -19.61
C ASN A 164 15.35 17.89 -19.76
N VAL A 165 15.66 18.66 -18.72
CA VAL A 165 16.87 19.48 -18.66
C VAL A 165 17.79 18.81 -17.66
N ALA A 166 18.75 18.04 -18.17
CA ALA A 166 19.87 17.57 -17.38
C ALA A 166 20.53 18.78 -16.71
N SER A 167 20.60 18.79 -15.39
CA SER A 167 21.30 19.84 -14.65
C SER A 167 22.78 19.85 -15.07
N PRO A 168 23.37 20.99 -15.48
CA PRO A 168 24.81 21.11 -15.64
C PRO A 168 25.46 20.88 -14.28
N GLY A 169 26.44 19.98 -14.21
CA GLY A 169 27.13 19.60 -12.98
C GLY A 169 27.71 20.81 -12.27
N THR A 170 27.35 21.00 -11.01
CA THR A 170 28.06 21.89 -10.10
C THR A 170 29.46 21.30 -9.79
N PRO A 171 30.52 22.12 -9.72
CA PRO A 171 31.86 21.65 -9.37
C PRO A 171 31.90 21.02 -7.97
N PRO A 172 32.87 20.14 -7.69
CA PRO A 172 32.97 19.47 -6.40
C PRO A 172 33.13 20.50 -5.27
N PRO A 173 32.45 20.36 -4.12
CA PRO A 173 32.80 21.13 -2.94
C PRO A 173 34.21 20.74 -2.50
N SER A 174 35.07 21.74 -2.31
CA SER A 174 36.37 21.61 -1.67
C SER A 174 36.20 21.01 -0.25
N PRO A 175 37.16 20.19 0.23
CA PRO A 175 36.98 19.41 1.45
C PRO A 175 36.91 20.32 2.69
N SER A 176 35.74 20.34 3.31
CA SER A 176 35.60 20.78 4.70
C SER A 176 36.04 19.67 5.66
N PRO A 177 36.40 19.98 6.93
CA PRO A 177 37.04 19.05 7.87
C PRO A 177 36.18 17.81 8.14
N PRO A 178 36.75 16.72 8.69
CA PRO A 178 36.02 15.49 8.95
C PRO A 178 34.97 15.72 10.05
N ILE A 179 33.75 16.05 9.63
CA ILE A 179 32.56 15.91 10.45
C ILE A 179 32.25 14.41 10.44
N SER A 180 31.99 13.82 11.61
CA SER A 180 31.65 12.39 11.74
C SER A 180 30.35 12.10 11.00
N SER A 181 30.49 11.75 9.72
CA SER A 181 29.38 11.38 8.87
C SER A 181 28.75 10.10 9.40
N CYS A 182 27.43 10.06 9.43
CA CYS A 182 26.70 8.93 9.98
C CYS A 182 26.10 8.11 8.83
N ASP A 183 26.61 6.90 8.60
CA ASP A 183 25.96 5.91 7.74
C ASP A 183 24.90 5.16 8.53
N MET A 184 23.67 5.10 8.06
CA MET A 184 22.62 4.38 8.77
C MET A 184 21.58 3.74 7.84
N CYS A 185 20.92 2.74 8.39
CA CYS A 185 19.90 1.93 7.75
C CYS A 185 18.66 1.83 8.65
N ILE A 186 17.51 1.73 7.99
CA ILE A 186 16.22 1.42 8.59
C ILE A 186 15.83 0.04 8.07
N ASP A 187 15.72 -0.90 8.99
CA ASP A 187 15.44 -2.30 8.72
C ASP A 187 13.99 -2.59 9.12
N LEU A 188 13.17 -3.07 8.19
CA LEU A 188 11.91 -3.74 8.49
C LEU A 188 12.16 -5.25 8.41
N THR A 189 12.05 -5.95 9.55
CA THR A 189 12.24 -7.39 9.64
C THR A 189 10.94 -8.11 10.02
N ILE A 190 10.81 -9.34 9.56
CA ILE A 190 9.85 -10.30 10.08
C ILE A 190 10.52 -11.03 11.24
N ASP A 191 10.05 -10.81 12.46
CA ASP A 191 10.48 -11.67 13.57
C ASP A 191 9.96 -13.09 13.29
N PRO A 192 10.80 -14.13 13.46
CA PRO A 192 10.45 -15.49 13.10
C PRO A 192 9.38 -16.01 14.05
N ALA A 193 8.12 -15.83 13.67
CA ALA A 193 7.06 -16.66 14.19
C ALA A 193 7.23 -18.04 13.53
N ARG A 194 7.23 -19.13 14.33
CA ARG A 194 7.07 -20.49 13.78
C ARG A 194 5.65 -20.56 13.21
N VAL A 195 5.51 -20.06 11.99
CA VAL A 195 4.24 -19.89 11.33
C VAL A 195 4.25 -20.58 9.97
N PHE A 196 3.24 -21.40 9.69
CA PHE A 196 3.10 -22.15 8.45
C PHE A 196 1.74 -21.91 7.78
N PRO A 197 1.70 -21.68 6.45
CA PRO A 197 2.86 -21.47 5.57
C PRO A 197 3.63 -20.18 5.94
N PRO A 198 4.95 -20.12 5.69
CA PRO A 198 5.73 -18.95 6.06
C PRO A 198 5.32 -17.74 5.20
N TYR A 199 5.05 -16.61 5.83
CA TYR A 199 4.93 -15.34 5.14
C TYR A 199 6.33 -14.85 4.73
N GLN A 200 6.42 -14.31 3.52
CA GLN A 200 7.65 -13.75 2.96
C GLN A 200 7.33 -12.44 2.26
N PHE A 201 8.25 -11.49 2.34
CA PHE A 201 8.21 -10.30 1.48
C PHE A 201 8.45 -10.72 0.03
N ASP A 202 7.58 -10.25 -0.86
CA ASP A 202 7.81 -10.33 -2.29
C ASP A 202 8.45 -9.04 -2.81
N SER A 203 8.99 -9.09 -4.03
CA SER A 203 9.70 -7.95 -4.66
C SER A 203 8.84 -6.68 -4.73
N PHE A 204 7.53 -6.84 -4.92
CA PHE A 204 6.59 -5.72 -4.94
C PHE A 204 6.45 -5.06 -3.55
N THR A 205 6.33 -5.88 -2.50
CA THR A 205 6.29 -5.41 -1.12
C THR A 205 7.58 -4.69 -0.75
N CYS A 206 8.73 -5.25 -1.15
CA CYS A 206 10.04 -4.61 -0.99
C CYS A 206 10.06 -3.19 -1.55
N GLU A 207 9.72 -3.04 -2.84
CA GLU A 207 9.81 -1.77 -3.54
C GLU A 207 8.92 -0.70 -2.90
N ILE A 208 7.69 -1.06 -2.51
CA ILE A 208 6.75 -0.13 -1.89
C ILE A 208 7.25 0.35 -0.54
N VAL A 209 7.67 -0.57 0.33
CA VAL A 209 8.11 -0.22 1.67
C VAL A 209 9.39 0.61 1.59
N GLN A 210 10.35 0.23 0.75
CA GLN A 210 11.59 1.00 0.56
C GLN A 210 11.30 2.41 0.04
N THR A 211 10.37 2.53 -0.92
CA THR A 211 9.96 3.84 -1.48
C THR A 211 9.31 4.72 -0.41
N SER A 212 8.41 4.16 0.40
CA SER A 212 7.73 4.91 1.46
C SER A 212 8.71 5.40 2.52
N ILE A 213 9.56 4.53 3.05
CA ILE A 213 10.51 4.87 4.11
C ILE A 213 11.55 5.89 3.59
N SER A 214 12.13 5.63 2.41
CA SER A 214 13.12 6.56 1.84
C SER A 214 12.54 7.94 1.57
N TYR A 215 11.30 8.03 1.08
CA TYR A 215 10.60 9.30 0.88
C TYR A 215 10.39 10.05 2.20
N ASP A 216 9.76 9.40 3.17
CA ASP A 216 9.39 10.05 4.44
C ASP A 216 10.64 10.61 5.15
N VAL A 217 11.72 9.83 5.21
CA VAL A 217 12.97 10.22 5.90
C VAL A 217 13.66 11.38 5.19
N ASN A 218 13.79 11.31 3.86
CA ASN A 218 14.42 12.39 3.08
C ASN A 218 13.63 13.69 3.17
N GLU A 219 12.29 13.62 3.04
CA GLU A 219 11.41 14.79 3.16
C GLU A 219 11.48 15.40 4.56
N LYS A 220 11.47 14.57 5.60
CA LYS A 220 11.54 15.09 6.96
C LYS A 220 12.90 15.72 7.24
N ALA A 221 14.00 15.07 6.84
CA ALA A 221 15.35 15.62 6.98
C ALA A 221 15.45 17.00 6.32
N ALA A 222 14.96 17.12 5.08
CA ALA A 222 14.93 18.40 4.37
C ALA A 222 14.07 19.46 5.07
N SER A 223 12.88 19.10 5.57
CA SER A 223 11.98 20.04 6.27
C SER A 223 12.58 20.62 7.56
N MET A 224 13.53 19.88 8.16
CA MET A 224 14.25 20.28 9.37
C MET A 224 15.59 20.96 9.05
N GLY A 225 15.95 21.11 7.77
CA GLY A 225 17.23 21.65 7.35
C GLY A 225 18.43 20.74 7.65
N LEU A 226 18.18 19.44 7.87
CA LEU A 226 19.23 18.46 8.16
C LEU A 226 19.97 18.10 6.88
N MET A 227 21.30 18.06 6.93
CA MET A 227 22.10 17.72 5.76
C MET A 227 22.30 16.21 5.64
N LEU A 228 21.96 15.66 4.49
CA LEU A 228 22.27 14.29 4.09
C LEU A 228 23.49 14.29 3.17
N ALA A 229 24.52 13.52 3.52
CA ALA A 229 25.64 13.22 2.63
C ALA A 229 25.24 12.20 1.55
N GLN A 230 24.24 11.37 1.83
CA GLN A 230 23.60 10.46 0.87
C GLN A 230 22.13 10.30 1.22
N ASN A 231 21.25 10.51 0.24
CA ASN A 231 19.81 10.31 0.44
C ASN A 231 19.50 8.83 0.72
N PHE A 232 18.47 8.61 1.52
CA PHE A 232 17.86 7.28 1.64
C PHE A 232 17.27 6.90 0.29
N SER A 233 17.50 5.67 -0.16
CA SER A 233 17.10 5.24 -1.51
C SER A 233 16.63 3.80 -1.55
N VAL A 234 15.86 3.47 -2.59
CA VAL A 234 15.42 2.12 -2.91
C VAL A 234 16.59 1.32 -3.44
N ASP A 235 16.76 0.10 -2.95
CA ASP A 235 17.83 -0.80 -3.37
C ASP A 235 17.30 -2.24 -3.33
N ALA A 236 17.05 -2.81 -4.51
CA ALA A 236 16.51 -4.17 -4.63
C ALA A 236 17.45 -5.24 -4.06
N SER A 237 18.75 -4.98 -3.99
CA SER A 237 19.73 -5.91 -3.38
C SER A 237 19.61 -5.94 -1.85
N LYS A 238 18.97 -4.94 -1.27
CA LYS A 238 18.71 -4.77 0.16
C LYS A 238 17.31 -5.23 0.57
N CYS A 239 16.72 -6.11 -0.24
CA CYS A 239 15.51 -6.84 0.13
C CYS A 239 15.72 -8.36 0.06
N SER A 240 15.22 -9.05 1.07
CA SER A 240 15.09 -10.51 1.14
C SER A 240 13.66 -10.89 1.53
N SER A 241 13.39 -12.20 1.59
CA SER A 241 12.09 -12.74 1.97
C SER A 241 11.66 -12.39 3.41
N ASP A 242 12.57 -11.97 4.27
CA ASP A 242 12.34 -11.71 5.69
C ASP A 242 12.82 -10.33 6.16
N LYS A 243 13.47 -9.55 5.27
CA LYS A 243 14.06 -8.27 5.62
C LYS A 243 14.00 -7.27 4.47
N ILE A 244 13.61 -6.04 4.78
CA ILE A 244 13.64 -4.88 3.88
C ILE A 244 14.51 -3.82 4.52
N ILE A 245 15.51 -3.31 3.78
CA ILE A 245 16.48 -2.34 4.31
C ILE A 245 16.47 -1.08 3.46
N VAL A 246 16.47 0.09 4.09
CA VAL A 246 16.64 1.39 3.45
C VAL A 246 17.79 2.12 4.11
N CYS A 247 18.84 2.47 3.37
CA CYS A 247 20.01 3.14 3.93
C CYS A 247 20.25 4.51 3.31
N GLY A 248 20.84 5.40 4.10
CA GLY A 248 21.30 6.73 3.71
C GLY A 248 22.46 7.16 4.60
N LYS A 249 22.87 8.42 4.46
CA LYS A 249 24.00 8.98 5.20
C LYS A 249 23.71 10.41 5.62
N PHE A 250 23.75 10.69 6.91
CA PHE A 250 23.69 12.04 7.46
C PHE A 250 25.08 12.69 7.41
N ALA A 251 25.11 14.01 7.23
CA ALA A 251 26.34 14.79 7.26
C ALA A 251 26.99 14.75 8.66
N SER A 252 26.19 14.62 9.72
CA SER A 252 26.66 14.44 11.10
C SER A 252 25.76 13.51 11.93
N GLU A 253 26.28 12.93 13.00
CA GLU A 253 25.48 12.21 14.00
C GLU A 253 24.44 13.11 14.69
N SER A 254 24.75 14.39 14.88
CA SER A 254 23.82 15.36 15.47
C SER A 254 22.61 15.61 14.57
N ASP A 255 22.77 15.51 13.25
CA ASP A 255 21.64 15.61 12.32
C ASP A 255 20.75 14.38 12.42
N ALA A 256 21.34 13.19 12.47
CA ALA A 256 20.59 11.95 12.65
C ALA A 256 19.80 11.95 13.97
N ALA A 257 20.41 12.36 15.08
CA ALA A 257 19.79 12.38 16.41
C ALA A 257 18.54 13.29 16.47
N GLN A 258 18.51 14.39 15.71
CA GLN A 258 17.35 15.27 15.63
C GLN A 258 16.14 14.60 14.98
N LEU A 259 16.37 13.60 14.13
CA LEU A 259 15.33 12.86 13.43
C LEU A 259 14.81 11.65 14.23
N GLU A 260 15.47 11.26 15.31
CA GLU A 260 15.18 10.01 16.03
C GLU A 260 13.74 9.95 16.53
N GLU A 261 13.26 11.00 17.22
CA GLU A 261 11.90 10.99 17.78
C GLU A 261 10.82 10.98 16.69
N TRP A 262 11.03 11.73 15.61
CA TRP A 262 10.11 11.65 14.47
C TRP A 262 10.13 10.26 13.84
N THR A 263 11.31 9.66 13.66
CA THR A 263 11.46 8.32 13.10
C THR A 263 10.79 7.27 13.99
N ARG A 264 10.88 7.43 15.32
CA ARG A 264 10.22 6.58 16.31
C ARG A 264 8.70 6.61 16.16
N ILE A 265 8.11 7.79 16.00
CA ILE A 265 6.67 7.96 15.78
C ILE A 265 6.26 7.45 14.40
N GLN A 266 7.02 7.79 13.35
CA GLN A 266 6.74 7.41 11.97
C GLN A 266 6.75 5.88 11.80
N ALA A 267 7.74 5.21 12.40
CA ALA A 267 7.87 3.77 12.37
C ALA A 267 6.64 3.06 12.97
N GLU A 268 6.14 3.53 14.11
CA GLU A 268 5.00 2.93 14.80
C GLU A 268 3.66 3.26 14.13
N GLN A 269 3.40 4.55 13.93
CA GLN A 269 2.07 5.06 13.57
C GLN A 269 1.81 5.00 12.07
N PHE A 270 2.84 4.92 11.23
CA PHE A 270 2.69 4.98 9.78
C PHE A 270 3.29 3.77 9.07
N TRP A 271 4.57 3.46 9.27
CA TRP A 271 5.19 2.35 8.52
C TRP A 271 4.64 1.00 8.97
N LEU A 272 4.73 0.69 10.27
CA LEU A 272 4.15 -0.53 10.83
C LEU A 272 2.63 -0.53 10.74
N TYR A 273 1.98 0.63 10.92
CA TYR A 273 0.53 0.70 10.77
C TYR A 273 0.09 0.45 9.34
N SER A 274 0.62 1.14 8.33
CA SER A 274 0.20 0.94 6.94
C SER A 274 0.49 -0.47 6.46
N PHE A 275 1.58 -1.07 6.93
CA PHE A 275 1.96 -2.43 6.57
C PHE A 275 1.11 -3.50 7.29
N ALA A 276 0.94 -3.39 8.61
CA ALA A 276 0.33 -4.43 9.44
C ALA A 276 -1.08 -4.07 9.95
N SER A 277 -1.66 -2.92 9.63
CA SER A 277 -3.05 -2.58 10.07
C SER A 277 -4.10 -3.45 9.41
N ALA A 278 -3.87 -3.87 8.16
CA ALA A 278 -4.79 -4.73 7.43
C ALA A 278 -4.71 -6.22 7.84
N CYS A 279 -3.85 -6.57 8.83
CA CYS A 279 -3.50 -7.94 9.26
C CYS A 279 -4.25 -9.04 8.53
N THR A 280 -3.69 -9.46 7.41
CA THR A 280 -4.28 -10.52 6.60
C THR A 280 -4.12 -11.88 7.31
N PRO A 281 -4.95 -12.89 7.01
CA PRO A 281 -4.80 -14.21 7.61
C PRO A 281 -3.40 -14.83 7.44
N VAL A 282 -2.69 -14.49 6.36
CA VAL A 282 -1.31 -14.97 6.11
C VAL A 282 -0.29 -14.33 7.06
N MET A 283 -0.54 -13.10 7.53
CA MET A 283 0.32 -12.38 8.47
C MET A 283 -0.01 -12.70 9.94
N TYR A 284 -1.06 -13.48 10.22
CA TYR A 284 -1.46 -13.78 11.60
C TYR A 284 -0.36 -14.50 12.39
N GLY A 285 -0.02 -13.95 13.55
CA GLY A 285 1.02 -14.45 14.45
C GLY A 285 2.42 -13.95 14.13
N TYR A 286 2.62 -13.24 13.02
CA TYR A 286 3.90 -12.58 12.72
C TYR A 286 4.05 -11.28 13.50
N SER A 287 5.28 -10.98 13.91
CA SER A 287 5.68 -9.67 14.39
C SER A 287 6.55 -9.00 13.35
N PHE A 288 6.19 -7.78 12.98
CA PHE A 288 6.97 -6.93 12.10
C PHE A 288 7.69 -5.92 12.96
N ARG A 289 8.99 -5.72 12.71
CA ARG A 289 9.84 -4.87 13.53
C ARG A 289 10.60 -3.90 12.66
N ILE A 290 10.56 -2.63 13.03
CA ILE A 290 11.41 -1.59 12.46
C ILE A 290 12.54 -1.30 13.44
N THR A 291 13.77 -1.37 12.94
CA THR A 291 14.96 -1.00 13.69
C THR A 291 15.84 -0.04 12.89
N THR A 292 16.47 0.91 13.56
CA THR A 292 17.58 1.68 13.00
C THR A 292 18.91 1.15 13.51
N ASP A 293 20.01 1.45 12.84
CA ASP A 293 21.37 1.18 13.32
C ASP A 293 22.17 2.47 13.58
N LYS A 294 23.27 2.30 14.35
CA LYS A 294 24.37 3.24 14.60
C LYS A 294 23.99 4.61 15.21
N CYS A 295 23.28 5.44 14.46
CA CYS A 295 23.11 6.87 14.76
C CYS A 295 21.71 7.26 15.23
N MET A 296 20.76 6.33 15.14
CA MET A 296 19.45 6.44 15.77
C MET A 296 19.17 5.13 16.49
N ASP A 297 18.54 5.20 17.67
CA ASP A 297 18.05 4.02 18.40
C ASP A 297 16.52 3.95 18.38
N VAL A 298 15.99 3.54 17.23
CA VAL A 298 14.58 3.29 17.02
C VAL A 298 14.37 1.78 16.98
N VAL A 299 13.53 1.29 17.89
CA VAL A 299 13.01 -0.06 17.87
C VAL A 299 11.51 0.00 18.05
N LYS A 300 10.77 -0.42 17.03
CA LYS A 300 9.30 -0.54 17.08
C LYS A 300 8.87 -1.87 16.52
N SER A 301 7.82 -2.45 17.09
CA SER A 301 7.26 -3.69 16.58
C SER A 301 5.75 -3.66 16.62
N ARG A 302 5.14 -4.43 15.72
CA ARG A 302 3.71 -4.68 15.68
C ARG A 302 3.47 -6.14 15.36
N THR A 303 2.73 -6.81 16.22
CA THR A 303 2.28 -8.18 16.01
C THR A 303 0.94 -8.18 15.31
N CYS A 304 0.82 -9.00 14.26
CA CYS A 304 -0.45 -9.24 13.62
C CYS A 304 -1.30 -10.23 14.42
N SER A 305 -2.26 -9.67 15.12
CA SER A 305 -3.28 -10.42 15.85
C SER A 305 -4.59 -10.29 15.08
N LEU A 306 -5.17 -11.42 14.68
CA LEU A 306 -6.56 -11.43 14.24
C LEU A 306 -7.44 -11.19 15.46
N VAL A 307 -8.55 -10.45 15.28
CA VAL A 307 -9.59 -10.35 16.32
C VAL A 307 -10.00 -11.78 16.63
N GLN A 308 -9.75 -12.22 17.88
CA GLN A 308 -10.04 -13.57 18.29
C GLN A 308 -11.55 -13.76 18.28
N SER A 309 -12.06 -14.41 17.23
CA SER A 309 -13.45 -14.85 17.17
C SER A 309 -13.64 -16.05 18.09
N ASP A 310 -14.80 -16.13 18.75
CA ASP A 310 -15.22 -17.33 19.49
C ASP A 310 -15.56 -18.52 18.58
N PHE A 311 -15.40 -18.35 17.27
CA PHE A 311 -15.53 -19.39 16.27
C PHE A 311 -14.30 -20.33 16.24
N PRO A 312 -14.48 -21.64 16.05
CA PRO A 312 -15.76 -22.36 16.03
C PRO A 312 -16.35 -22.48 17.45
N PHE A 313 -17.69 -22.41 17.54
CA PHE A 313 -18.43 -22.38 18.81
C PHE A 313 -18.36 -23.70 19.62
N CYS A 314 -17.64 -24.71 19.14
CA CYS A 314 -17.37 -25.93 19.90
C CYS A 314 -16.39 -25.72 21.07
N GLY A 315 -16.48 -26.59 22.09
CA GLY A 315 -15.46 -26.77 23.14
C GLY A 315 -14.21 -27.50 22.62
N CYS A 316 -13.71 -27.07 21.46
CA CYS A 316 -12.58 -27.65 20.76
C CYS A 316 -11.32 -26.81 20.98
N GLN A 317 -10.14 -27.42 20.84
CA GLN A 317 -8.88 -26.67 20.94
C GLN A 317 -8.70 -25.77 19.72
N ARG A 318 -8.78 -24.46 19.91
CA ARG A 318 -8.74 -23.44 18.84
C ARG A 318 -7.35 -22.90 18.53
N LYS A 319 -6.33 -23.30 19.30
CA LYS A 319 -4.95 -22.84 19.09
C LYS A 319 -4.42 -23.36 17.75
N ARG A 320 -3.70 -22.51 17.03
CA ARG A 320 -2.97 -22.89 15.81
C ARG A 320 -2.06 -24.08 16.11
N TYR A 321 -1.92 -25.00 15.16
CA TYR A 321 -1.09 -26.22 15.29
C TYR A 321 -1.55 -27.22 16.35
N SER A 322 -2.82 -27.14 16.77
CA SER A 322 -3.41 -28.20 17.58
C SER A 322 -3.67 -29.47 16.76
N THR A 323 -3.80 -29.36 15.44
CA THR A 323 -3.91 -30.49 14.49
C THR A 323 -2.88 -30.32 13.38
N PRO A 324 -2.49 -31.38 12.65
CA PRO A 324 -1.58 -31.29 11.51
C PRO A 324 -2.22 -30.67 10.26
N PHE A 325 -3.53 -30.43 10.25
CA PHE A 325 -4.24 -29.90 9.09
C PHE A 325 -4.36 -28.39 9.19
N TYR A 326 -4.24 -27.72 8.05
CA TYR A 326 -4.51 -26.29 7.92
C TYR A 326 -5.21 -26.01 6.59
N VAL A 327 -5.74 -24.80 6.47
CA VAL A 327 -6.31 -24.26 5.23
C VAL A 327 -5.46 -23.08 4.77
N SER A 328 -5.32 -22.90 3.46
CA SER A 328 -4.60 -21.77 2.88
C SER A 328 -5.20 -20.45 3.39
N PRO A 329 -4.35 -19.45 3.72
CA PRO A 329 -4.81 -18.16 4.23
C PRO A 329 -5.45 -17.28 3.15
N SER A 330 -5.38 -17.70 1.89
CA SER A 330 -6.01 -17.06 0.73
C SER A 330 -6.86 -18.08 -0.02
N ALA A 331 -7.91 -17.58 -0.67
CA ALA A 331 -8.69 -18.33 -1.64
C ALA A 331 -8.30 -17.93 -3.06
N SER A 332 -8.22 -18.89 -3.97
CA SER A 332 -8.29 -18.61 -5.40
C SER A 332 -9.75 -18.42 -5.81
N SER A 333 -9.96 -17.74 -6.94
CA SER A 333 -11.28 -17.55 -7.52
C SER A 333 -11.34 -18.11 -8.94
N GLU A 334 -12.43 -18.78 -9.27
CA GLU A 334 -12.71 -19.25 -10.62
C GLU A 334 -14.22 -19.23 -10.90
N GLN A 335 -14.60 -19.46 -12.15
CA GLN A 335 -16.00 -19.50 -12.54
C GLN A 335 -16.72 -20.69 -11.89
N GLY A 336 -17.94 -20.46 -11.38
CA GLY A 336 -18.78 -21.51 -10.83
C GLY A 336 -19.50 -22.37 -11.87
N ARG A 337 -20.48 -23.16 -11.43
CA ARG A 337 -21.25 -24.07 -12.32
C ARG A 337 -22.05 -23.30 -13.35
N THR A 338 -22.37 -22.04 -13.07
CA THR A 338 -23.13 -21.14 -13.93
C THR A 338 -22.38 -19.82 -14.05
N ASN A 339 -22.71 -19.04 -15.09
CA ASN A 339 -22.01 -17.77 -15.35
C ASN A 339 -22.35 -16.68 -14.32
N ASP A 340 -23.34 -16.91 -13.45
CA ASP A 340 -23.75 -16.02 -12.36
C ASP A 340 -23.15 -16.42 -11.00
N THR A 341 -22.23 -17.39 -10.96
CA THR A 341 -21.55 -17.82 -9.74
C THR A 341 -20.02 -17.82 -9.86
N THR A 342 -19.37 -17.63 -8.71
CA THR A 342 -17.92 -17.67 -8.53
C THR A 342 -17.60 -18.72 -7.46
N LEU A 343 -16.59 -19.55 -7.72
CA LEU A 343 -15.99 -20.46 -6.75
C LEU A 343 -14.84 -19.74 -6.04
N TYR A 344 -14.88 -19.75 -4.71
CA TYR A 344 -13.76 -19.35 -3.86
C TYR A 344 -13.14 -20.59 -3.25
N CYS A 345 -11.98 -21.00 -3.75
CA CYS A 345 -11.32 -22.25 -3.42
C CYS A 345 -10.21 -22.07 -2.40
N PHE A 346 -10.34 -22.78 -1.28
CA PHE A 346 -9.32 -22.87 -0.25
C PHE A 346 -8.62 -24.22 -0.34
N THR A 347 -7.29 -24.21 -0.36
CA THR A 347 -6.48 -25.43 -0.40
C THR A 347 -6.20 -25.89 1.02
N LEU A 348 -6.44 -27.16 1.30
CA LEU A 348 -6.03 -27.80 2.55
C LEU A 348 -4.58 -28.26 2.43
N GLY A 349 -3.88 -28.23 3.54
CA GLY A 349 -2.53 -28.73 3.64
C GLY A 349 -2.30 -29.51 4.92
N VAL A 350 -1.16 -30.19 4.95
CA VAL A 350 -0.64 -30.86 6.14
C VAL A 350 0.67 -30.21 6.53
N LEU A 351 0.84 -29.91 7.82
CA LEU A 351 2.09 -29.37 8.33
C LEU A 351 3.25 -30.33 8.05
N PRO A 352 4.42 -29.81 7.65
CA PRO A 352 5.65 -30.59 7.55
C PRO A 352 6.00 -31.30 8.87
N ASN A 353 6.66 -32.46 8.78
CA ASN A 353 6.98 -33.29 9.95
C ASN A 353 7.98 -32.62 10.93
N ASP A 354 8.80 -31.70 10.42
CA ASP A 354 9.74 -30.87 11.16
C ASP A 354 9.05 -29.72 11.92
N PHE A 355 7.75 -29.51 11.69
CA PHE A 355 6.96 -28.51 12.40
C PHE A 355 6.36 -29.07 13.70
N ALA A 356 6.69 -28.44 14.83
CA ALA A 356 6.20 -28.88 16.14
C ALA A 356 4.72 -28.55 16.36
N LEU A 357 3.89 -29.59 16.47
CA LEU A 357 2.49 -29.47 16.91
C LEU A 357 2.40 -29.15 18.39
N LEU A 358 1.33 -28.48 18.81
CA LEU A 358 1.06 -28.27 20.23
C LEU A 358 0.82 -29.62 20.93
N PRO A 359 1.40 -29.85 22.12
CA PRO A 359 1.12 -31.04 22.90
C PRO A 359 -0.38 -31.15 23.24
N GLY A 360 -0.97 -32.33 23.05
CA GLY A 360 -2.35 -32.59 23.43
C GLY A 360 -3.04 -33.62 22.52
N ARG A 361 -4.28 -33.98 22.85
CA ARG A 361 -5.04 -35.04 22.13
C ARG A 361 -5.29 -34.73 20.65
N CYS A 362 -5.29 -33.46 20.27
CA CYS A 362 -5.56 -33.04 18.90
C CYS A 362 -4.38 -33.28 17.94
N ASN A 363 -3.14 -33.41 18.45
CA ASN A 363 -1.96 -33.50 17.60
C ASN A 363 -1.85 -34.85 16.84
N SER A 364 -2.52 -35.89 17.35
CA SER A 364 -2.60 -37.21 16.74
C SER A 364 -3.73 -37.34 15.72
N SER A 365 -4.45 -36.25 15.44
CA SER A 365 -5.52 -36.24 14.43
C SER A 365 -4.99 -36.73 13.08
N SER A 366 -5.66 -37.74 12.52
CA SER A 366 -5.24 -38.41 11.29
C SER A 366 -6.15 -38.12 10.09
N LYS A 367 -7.31 -37.51 10.32
CA LYS A 367 -8.31 -37.22 9.31
C LYS A 367 -8.99 -35.87 9.51
N VAL A 368 -9.40 -35.23 8.41
CA VAL A 368 -10.34 -34.11 8.39
C VAL A 368 -11.74 -34.67 8.22
N ALA A 369 -12.59 -34.48 9.24
CA ALA A 369 -13.98 -34.98 9.25
C ALA A 369 -15.00 -33.93 8.76
N LYS A 370 -14.71 -32.66 9.04
CA LYS A 370 -15.53 -31.50 8.66
C LYS A 370 -14.66 -30.25 8.53
N VAL A 371 -15.17 -29.28 7.79
CA VAL A 371 -14.67 -27.91 7.76
C VAL A 371 -15.85 -26.98 8.03
N GLU A 372 -15.64 -26.05 8.95
CA GLU A 372 -16.61 -25.01 9.32
C GLU A 372 -16.04 -23.66 8.91
N ILE A 373 -16.87 -22.85 8.26
CA ILE A 373 -16.53 -21.54 7.73
C ILE A 373 -17.47 -20.55 8.38
N TRP A 374 -16.91 -19.53 9.05
CA TRP A 374 -17.71 -18.45 9.59
C TRP A 374 -18.25 -17.61 8.42
N ALA A 375 -19.56 -17.46 8.35
CA ALA A 375 -20.24 -16.77 7.27
C ALA A 375 -21.57 -16.19 7.76
N ASN A 376 -21.94 -15.02 7.24
CA ASN A 376 -23.17 -14.34 7.61
C ASN A 376 -24.40 -15.15 7.15
N GLU A 377 -25.17 -15.69 8.11
CA GLU A 377 -26.32 -16.54 7.84
C GLU A 377 -27.47 -15.79 7.14
N ASP A 378 -27.59 -14.47 7.31
CA ASP A 378 -28.59 -13.66 6.58
C ASP A 378 -28.34 -13.71 5.07
N ARG A 379 -27.10 -14.02 4.67
CA ARG A 379 -26.67 -14.13 3.27
C ARG A 379 -26.71 -15.56 2.76
N ARG A 380 -27.32 -16.50 3.50
CA ARG A 380 -27.37 -17.93 3.13
C ARG A 380 -27.89 -18.22 1.73
N GLY A 381 -28.81 -17.40 1.20
CA GLY A 381 -29.35 -17.55 -0.15
C GLY A 381 -28.34 -17.29 -1.27
N LYS A 382 -27.16 -16.75 -0.93
CA LYS A 382 -26.05 -16.50 -1.85
C LYS A 382 -25.13 -17.69 -2.02
N LEU A 383 -25.09 -18.62 -1.07
CA LEU A 383 -24.32 -19.86 -1.16
C LEU A 383 -25.08 -20.89 -2.00
N ARG A 384 -24.47 -21.34 -3.10
CA ARG A 384 -25.06 -22.30 -4.05
C ARG A 384 -24.59 -23.73 -3.86
N GLY A 385 -23.45 -23.92 -3.21
CA GLY A 385 -22.95 -25.22 -2.83
C GLY A 385 -21.47 -25.19 -2.53
N PHE A 386 -20.90 -26.38 -2.43
CA PHE A 386 -19.47 -26.57 -2.31
C PHE A 386 -18.97 -27.52 -3.39
N ARG A 387 -17.81 -27.20 -3.98
CA ARG A 387 -17.02 -28.17 -4.73
C ARG A 387 -15.89 -28.66 -3.84
N LEU A 388 -15.76 -29.97 -3.76
CA LEU A 388 -14.61 -30.61 -3.13
C LEU A 388 -13.75 -31.21 -4.23
N SER A 389 -12.45 -30.95 -4.20
CA SER A 389 -11.48 -31.56 -5.10
C SER A 389 -10.40 -32.28 -4.29
N THR A 390 -9.98 -33.45 -4.72
CA THR A 390 -8.84 -34.16 -4.13
C THR A 390 -7.62 -34.09 -5.05
N PRO A 391 -6.38 -34.30 -4.52
CA PRO A 391 -5.15 -34.19 -5.31
C PRO A 391 -5.08 -35.12 -6.53
N ASP A 392 -5.84 -36.21 -6.53
CA ASP A 392 -5.98 -37.14 -7.67
C ASP A 392 -6.96 -36.65 -8.75
N GLY A 393 -7.47 -35.43 -8.63
CA GLY A 393 -8.37 -34.79 -9.59
C GLY A 393 -9.85 -35.16 -9.44
N LYS A 394 -10.22 -36.00 -8.45
CA LYS A 394 -11.64 -36.31 -8.22
C LYS A 394 -12.37 -35.12 -7.64
N THR A 395 -13.54 -34.83 -8.18
CA THR A 395 -14.41 -33.76 -7.68
C THR A 395 -15.75 -34.29 -7.18
N ARG A 396 -16.28 -33.63 -6.15
CA ARG A 396 -17.60 -33.92 -5.58
C ARG A 396 -18.30 -32.62 -5.24
N TRP A 397 -19.56 -32.50 -5.67
CA TRP A 397 -20.41 -31.36 -5.33
C TRP A 397 -21.29 -31.67 -4.13
N LEU A 398 -21.42 -30.70 -3.24
CA LEU A 398 -22.29 -30.74 -2.08
C LEU A 398 -23.27 -29.58 -2.11
N SER A 399 -24.48 -29.84 -1.63
CA SER A 399 -25.46 -28.79 -1.39
C SER A 399 -25.00 -27.86 -0.25
N PRO A 400 -25.46 -26.60 -0.23
CA PRO A 400 -25.23 -25.70 0.90
C PRO A 400 -25.69 -26.35 2.21
N SER A 401 -24.85 -26.26 3.22
CA SER A 401 -25.15 -26.78 4.56
C SER A 401 -24.67 -25.78 5.61
N TRP A 402 -25.47 -25.62 6.66
CA TRP A 402 -25.29 -24.62 7.71
C TRP A 402 -25.34 -25.28 9.09
N GLY A 403 -24.71 -24.65 10.06
CA GLY A 403 -24.84 -24.95 11.49
C GLY A 403 -26.25 -24.65 12.01
N ASP A 404 -26.38 -24.63 13.34
CA ASP A 404 -27.64 -24.26 13.98
C ASP A 404 -27.99 -22.80 13.67
N LYS A 405 -29.29 -22.46 13.66
CA LYS A 405 -29.75 -21.10 13.38
C LYS A 405 -29.12 -20.11 14.36
N GLY A 406 -28.54 -19.03 13.85
CA GLY A 406 -27.83 -18.00 14.61
C GLY A 406 -26.34 -18.30 14.81
N SER A 407 -25.83 -19.45 14.35
CA SER A 407 -24.42 -19.82 14.51
C SER A 407 -23.50 -19.19 13.47
N ASN A 408 -24.01 -18.55 12.41
CA ASN A 408 -23.19 -17.97 11.34
C ASN A 408 -22.11 -18.94 10.81
N THR A 409 -22.48 -20.21 10.64
CA THR A 409 -21.54 -21.28 10.30
C THR A 409 -22.00 -22.00 9.04
N ALA A 410 -21.31 -21.77 7.93
CA ALA A 410 -21.40 -22.64 6.76
C ALA A 410 -20.53 -23.89 7.01
N LYS A 411 -21.01 -25.09 6.65
CA LYS A 411 -20.31 -26.34 6.99
C LYS A 411 -20.21 -27.31 5.84
N VAL A 412 -19.05 -27.94 5.75
CA VAL A 412 -18.77 -29.10 4.91
C VAL A 412 -18.52 -30.28 5.84
N SER A 413 -19.36 -31.32 5.77
CA SER A 413 -19.32 -32.46 6.69
C SER A 413 -19.24 -33.79 5.92
N GLY A 414 -18.91 -34.87 6.63
CA GLY A 414 -18.74 -36.19 6.03
C GLY A 414 -17.47 -36.30 5.19
N LEU A 415 -16.46 -35.49 5.51
CA LEU A 415 -15.12 -35.66 4.96
C LEU A 415 -14.47 -36.87 5.65
N THR A 416 -13.70 -37.63 4.89
CA THR A 416 -12.90 -38.75 5.40
C THR A 416 -11.46 -38.65 4.90
N TRP A 417 -10.97 -37.42 4.75
CA TRP A 417 -9.67 -37.14 4.14
C TRP A 417 -8.56 -37.40 5.14
N ASN A 418 -7.72 -38.40 4.85
CA ASN A 418 -6.48 -38.62 5.56
C ASN A 418 -5.43 -37.56 5.17
N ARG A 419 -4.24 -37.61 5.78
CA ARG A 419 -3.14 -36.67 5.47
C ARG A 419 -2.81 -36.58 3.98
N ALA A 420 -2.72 -37.72 3.28
CA ALA A 420 -2.38 -37.75 1.86
C ALA A 420 -3.47 -37.09 1.00
N THR A 421 -4.74 -37.33 1.32
CA THR A 421 -5.86 -36.76 0.57
C THR A 421 -6.04 -35.28 0.89
N ALA A 422 -5.91 -34.89 2.17
CA ALA A 422 -6.10 -33.51 2.60
C ALA A 422 -5.00 -32.58 2.07
N ASN A 423 -3.77 -33.08 1.90
CA ASN A 423 -2.67 -32.27 1.40
C ASN A 423 -2.83 -31.96 -0.09
N GLY A 424 -3.28 -30.75 -0.41
CA GLY A 424 -3.62 -30.32 -1.78
C GLY A 424 -5.10 -30.55 -2.14
N ALA A 425 -5.94 -31.01 -1.22
CA ALA A 425 -7.39 -31.00 -1.45
C ALA A 425 -7.91 -29.56 -1.47
N GLU A 426 -8.99 -29.32 -2.20
CA GLU A 426 -9.65 -28.01 -2.25
C GLU A 426 -11.07 -28.09 -1.73
N ILE A 427 -11.46 -27.06 -0.99
CA ILE A 427 -12.85 -26.78 -0.65
C ILE A 427 -13.21 -25.44 -1.28
N CYS A 428 -14.07 -25.48 -2.28
CA CYS A 428 -14.53 -24.30 -2.97
C CYS A 428 -15.96 -23.96 -2.55
N MET A 429 -16.17 -22.73 -2.09
CA MET A 429 -17.51 -22.20 -1.86
C MET A 429 -18.03 -21.57 -3.15
N GLU A 430 -19.21 -21.99 -3.60
CA GLU A 430 -19.86 -21.37 -4.75
C GLU A 430 -20.81 -20.27 -4.29
N LEU A 431 -20.47 -19.02 -4.59
CA LEU A 431 -21.27 -17.84 -4.28
C LEU A 431 -21.85 -17.24 -5.55
N LYS A 432 -23.00 -16.56 -5.44
CA LYS A 432 -23.49 -15.68 -6.51
C LYS A 432 -22.51 -14.54 -6.77
N ASN A 433 -22.42 -14.08 -8.01
CA ASN A 433 -21.55 -12.96 -8.41
C ASN A 433 -21.99 -11.60 -7.85
N ASP A 434 -23.18 -11.51 -7.27
CA ASP A 434 -23.70 -10.30 -6.62
C ASP A 434 -23.24 -10.15 -5.16
N ILE A 435 -22.29 -10.97 -4.71
CA ILE A 435 -21.64 -10.87 -3.40
C ILE A 435 -20.18 -11.30 -3.49
N THR A 436 -19.31 -10.59 -2.77
CA THR A 436 -17.89 -10.96 -2.63
C THR A 436 -17.65 -11.86 -1.41
N LEU A 437 -16.50 -12.55 -1.39
CA LEU A 437 -16.11 -13.36 -0.22
C LEU A 437 -16.01 -12.53 1.08
N GLN A 438 -15.49 -11.30 1.01
CA GLN A 438 -15.39 -10.37 2.15
C GLN A 438 -16.75 -9.88 2.66
N GLU A 439 -17.74 -9.83 1.78
CA GLU A 439 -19.10 -9.48 2.16
C GLU A 439 -19.84 -10.68 2.75
N PHE A 440 -19.53 -11.89 2.28
CA PHE A 440 -20.18 -13.11 2.73
C PHE A 440 -19.65 -13.62 4.07
N CYS A 441 -18.32 -13.59 4.25
CA CYS A 441 -17.59 -13.91 5.46
C CYS A 441 -17.13 -12.62 6.13
#